data_AF-A0A963JW84-F1
#
_entry.id   AF-A0A963JW84-F1
#
_cell.length_a   1.000
_cell.length_b   1.000
_cell.length_c   1.000
_cell.angle_alpha   90.00
_cell.angle_beta   90.00
_cell.angle_gamma   90.00
#
_symmetry.space_group_name_H-M   'P 1'
#
loop_
_entity.id
_entity.type
_entity.pdbx_description
1 polymer ?
#
loop_
_entity_poly.entity_id
_entity_poly.type
_entity_poly.pdbx_seq_one_letter_code
_entity_poly.pdbx_strand_id
1 'polypeptide(L)' 'MPHERRHFIRVHFDAPALLTTADDTLSVQVLDLSLKGALVSLAPGM' A
#
# COMPACT_ATOMS: atom_id res chain seq x y z
N MET A 1 18.71 -18.67 9.31
CA MET A 1 18.11 -18.27 8.02
C MET A 1 16.95 -17.33 8.32
N PRO A 2 16.84 -16.16 7.67
CA PRO A 2 15.65 -15.33 7.84
C PRO A 2 14.50 -16.06 7.14
N HIS A 3 13.56 -16.57 7.92
CA HIS A 3 12.33 -17.13 7.39
C HIS A 3 11.50 -15.99 6.79
N GLU A 4 10.78 -16.27 5.71
CA GLU A 4 9.80 -15.34 5.17
C GLU A 4 8.78 -15.00 6.26
N ARG A 5 8.62 -13.70 6.53
CA ARG A 5 7.74 -13.22 7.62
C ARG A 5 6.34 -12.87 7.10
N ARG A 6 6.17 -12.63 5.80
CA ARG A 6 4.88 -12.24 5.23
C ARG A 6 4.03 -13.48 5.03
N HIS A 7 2.87 -13.50 5.68
CA HIS A 7 1.91 -14.60 5.55
C HIS A 7 1.09 -14.54 4.26
N PHE A 8 1.09 -13.40 3.57
CA PHE A 8 0.33 -13.19 2.33
C PHE A 8 1.26 -12.75 1.21
N ILE A 9 1.05 -13.36 0.04
CA ILE A 9 1.73 -12.98 -1.20
C ILE A 9 1.28 -11.57 -1.57
N ARG A 10 2.22 -10.80 -2.13
CA ARG A 10 1.98 -9.47 -2.68
C ARG A 10 1.99 -9.56 -4.20
N VAL A 11 0.97 -8.99 -4.82
CA VAL A 11 0.81 -8.91 -6.27
C VAL A 11 1.01 -7.47 -6.68
N HIS A 12 1.86 -7.24 -7.68
CA HIS A 12 2.05 -5.92 -8.26
C HIS A 12 0.71 -5.35 -8.74
N PHE A 13 0.45 -4.10 -8.38
CA PHE A 13 -0.81 -3.44 -8.66
C PHE A 13 -0.58 -1.93 -8.78
N ASP A 14 -0.49 -1.44 -10.01
CA ASP A 14 -0.16 -0.04 -10.32
C ASP A 14 -1.44 0.72 -10.67
N ALA A 15 -2.07 1.31 -9.64
CA ALA A 15 -3.34 2.03 -9.81
C ALA A 15 -3.48 3.19 -8.82
N PRO A 16 -4.16 4.29 -9.23
CA PRO A 16 -4.48 5.38 -8.33
C PRO A 16 -5.53 4.95 -7.29
N ALA A 17 -5.43 5.51 -6.08
CA ALA A 17 -6.38 5.28 -5.00
C ALA A 17 -6.52 6.51 -4.09
N LEU A 18 -7.47 6.42 -3.15
CA LEU A 18 -7.64 7.36 -2.05
C LEU A 18 -7.34 6.66 -0.73
N LEU A 19 -6.47 7.24 0.09
CA LEU A 19 -6.20 6.83 1.46
C LEU A 19 -6.94 7.78 2.41
N THR A 20 -8.02 7.31 3.00
CA THR A 20 -8.77 8.05 4.01
C THR A 20 -8.22 7.76 5.41
N THR A 21 -7.89 8.81 6.13
CA THR A 21 -7.50 8.82 7.54
C THR A 21 -8.58 9.51 8.37
N ALA A 22 -8.39 9.62 9.68
CA ALA A 22 -9.33 10.36 10.53
C ALA A 22 -9.38 11.86 10.19
N ASP A 23 -8.27 12.42 9.70
CA ASP A 23 -8.08 13.86 9.54
C ASP A 23 -8.24 14.31 8.08
N ASP A 24 -7.91 13.43 7.11
CA ASP A 24 -7.90 13.79 5.69
C ASP A 24 -8.05 12.59 4.74
N THR A 25 -8.28 12.86 3.46
CA THR A 25 -8.22 11.90 2.36
C THR A 25 -7.14 12.29 1.36
N LEU A 26 -6.19 11.38 1.17
CA LEU A 26 -4.99 11.60 0.37
C LEU A 26 -5.09 10.84 -0.95
N SER A 27 -4.76 11.48 -2.07
CA SER A 27 -4.52 10.76 -3.32
C SER A 27 -3.18 10.02 -3.25
N VAL A 28 -3.20 8.72 -3.54
CA VAL A 28 -2.04 7.83 -3.45
C VAL A 28 -1.95 6.94 -4.68
N GLN A 29 -0.77 6.40 -4.96
CA GLN A 29 -0.59 5.32 -5.94
C GLN A 29 -0.42 4.00 -5.21
N VAL A 30 -1.25 3.01 -5.48
CA VAL A 30 -1.01 1.62 -5.04
C VAL A 30 0.14 1.06 -5.87
N LEU A 31 1.06 0.37 -5.22
CA LEU A 31 2.20 -0.30 -5.87
C LEU A 31 2.03 -1.82 -5.87
N ASP A 32 1.48 -2.35 -4.77
CA ASP A 32 1.14 -3.76 -4.67
C ASP A 32 0.00 -3.99 -3.65
N LEU A 33 -0.68 -5.12 -3.81
CA LEU A 33 -1.74 -5.58 -2.92
C LEU A 33 -1.48 -6.99 -2.40
N SER A 34 -1.98 -7.27 -1.20
CA SER A 34 -2.09 -8.60 -0.61
C SER A 34 -3.50 -8.77 -0.02
N LEU A 35 -3.84 -9.98 0.40
CA LEU A 35 -5.15 -10.24 1.04
C LEU A 35 -5.42 -9.35 2.26
N LYS A 36 -4.39 -8.90 2.98
CA LYS A 36 -4.53 -8.12 4.23
C LYS A 36 -3.73 -6.83 4.27
N GLY A 37 -3.39 -6.25 3.12
CA GLY A 37 -2.68 -4.99 3.10
C GLY A 37 -2.27 -4.52 1.70
N ALA A 38 -1.95 -3.24 1.60
CA ALA A 38 -1.48 -2.57 0.40
C ALA A 38 -0.15 -1.88 0.68
N LEU A 39 0.71 -1.76 -0.33
CA LEU A 39 1.78 -0.76 -0.35
C LEU A 39 1.32 0.38 -1.23
N VAL A 40 1.40 1.59 -0.69
CA VAL A 40 1.08 2.82 -1.41
C VAL A 40 2.27 3.77 -1.39
N SER A 41 2.37 4.62 -2.41
CA SER A 41 3.24 5.79 -2.41
C SER A 41 2.42 7.04 -2.12
N LEU A 42 2.90 7.85 -1.19
CA LEU A 42 2.39 9.20 -0.94
C LEU A 42 3.09 10.20 -1.86
N ALA A 43 2.51 11.39 -2.02
CA ALA A 43 3.19 12.50 -2.67
C ALA A 43 4.44 12.92 -1.86
N PRO A 44 5.52 13.42 -2.50
CA PRO A 44 6.71 13.87 -1.80
C PRO A 44 6.41 14.96 -0.76
N GLY A 45 6.99 14.84 0.43
CA GLY A 45 6.86 15.84 1.50
C GLY A 45 5.62 15.70 2.38
N MET A 46 4.87 14.60 2.22
CA MET A 46 3.74 14.21 3.06
C MET A 46 4.15 13.21 4.13
#